data_AF-A0A1F4F544-F1
#
_entry.id   AF-A0A1F4F544-F1
#
_cell.length_a   1.000
_cell.length_b   1.000
_cell.length_c   1.000
_cell.angle_alpha   90.00
_cell.angle_beta   90.00
_cell.angle_gamma   90.00
#
_symmetry.space_group_name_H-M   'P 1'
#
loop_
_entity.id
_entity.type
_entity.pdbx_description
1 polymer ?
#
loop_
_entity_poly.entity_id
_entity_poly.type
_entity_poly.pdbx_seq_one_letter_code
_entity_poly.pdbx_strand_id
1 'polypeptide(L)' 'MANVTLDIRGVSCPGPILEAKKLLDGMNAGEVLHLISSCPGTPDDVRAWTRTTGLELVAMRETARHVYEFFVRKK' A
#
# COMPACT_ATOMS: atom_id res chain seq x y z
N MET A 1 11.53 -1.12 -9.33
CA MET A 1 11.66 -2.33 -8.49
C MET A 1 10.98 -2.01 -7.17
N ALA A 2 10.11 -2.87 -6.66
CA ALA A 2 9.57 -2.71 -5.32
C ALA A 2 10.58 -3.26 -4.30
N ASN A 3 10.86 -2.52 -3.23
CA ASN A 3 11.78 -2.93 -2.18
C ASN A 3 11.10 -3.92 -1.23
N VAL A 4 9.86 -3.60 -0.87
CA VAL A 4 9.05 -4.38 0.08
C VAL A 4 7.72 -4.68 -0.60
N THR A 5 7.23 -5.89 -0.48
CA THR A 5 5.89 -6.28 -0.96
C THR A 5 5.05 -6.74 0.22
N LEU A 6 3.85 -6.19 0.37
CA LEU A 6 2.89 -6.55 1.40
C LEU A 6 1.59 -7.00 0.74
N ASP A 7 1.31 -8.28 0.90
CA ASP A 7 0.08 -8.90 0.41
C ASP A 7 -0.97 -8.93 1.53
N ILE A 8 -2.09 -8.26 1.28
CA ILE A 8 -3.21 -8.10 2.21
C ILE A 8 -4.50 -8.66 1.61
N ARG A 9 -4.40 -9.45 0.54
CA ARG A 9 -5.54 -10.14 -0.09
C ARG A 9 -6.16 -11.13 0.90
N GLY A 10 -7.49 -11.08 1.04
CA GLY A 10 -8.25 -12.00 1.89
C GLY A 10 -8.21 -11.72 3.41
N VAL A 11 -7.52 -10.67 3.87
CA VAL A 11 -7.48 -10.29 5.28
C VAL A 11 -8.47 -9.16 5.54
N SER A 12 -9.50 -9.42 6.36
CA SER A 12 -10.46 -8.39 6.79
C SER A 12 -9.76 -7.28 7.58
N CYS A 13 -9.97 -6.03 7.16
CA CYS A 13 -9.56 -4.82 7.87
C CYS A 13 -9.92 -4.88 9.37
N PRO A 14 -9.08 -4.32 10.27
CA PRO A 14 -8.16 -3.20 10.02
C PRO A 14 -6.66 -3.52 10.12
N GLY A 15 -6.26 -4.79 10.27
CA GLY A 15 -4.85 -5.17 10.46
C GLY A 15 -3.85 -4.71 9.37
N PRO A 16 -4.17 -4.77 8.06
CA PRO A 16 -3.14 -4.64 7.03
C PRO A 16 -2.57 -3.22 6.84
N ILE A 17 -3.36 -2.17 7.12
CA ILE A 17 -2.87 -0.78 7.06
C ILE A 17 -1.84 -0.54 8.18
N LEU A 18 -2.03 -1.15 9.35
CA LEU A 18 -1.10 -1.00 10.47
C LEU A 18 0.24 -1.67 10.19
N GLU A 19 0.23 -2.84 9.57
CA GLU A 19 1.45 -3.54 9.12
C GLU A 19 2.15 -2.77 8.00
N ALA A 20 1.39 -2.24 7.04
CA ALA A 20 1.94 -1.38 5.98
C ALA A 20 2.60 -0.12 6.57
N LYS A 21 1.99 0.47 7.60
CA LYS A 21 2.55 1.61 8.34
C LYS A 21 3.83 1.25 9.08
N LYS A 22 3.88 0.12 9.81
CA LYS A 22 5.10 -0.34 10.49
C LYS A 22 6.24 -0.59 9.52
N LEU A 23 5.95 -1.25 8.39
CA LEU A 23 6.93 -1.49 7.34
C LEU A 23 7.48 -0.17 6.82
N LEU A 24 6.60 0.78 6.48
CA LEU A 24 7.04 2.09 6.02
C LEU A 24 7.79 2.90 7.07
N ASP A 25 7.45 2.81 8.36
CA ASP A 25 8.22 3.44 9.43
C ASP A 25 9.67 2.93 9.44
N GLY A 26 9.87 1.62 9.22
CA GLY A 26 11.19 0.99 9.11
C GLY A 26 11.90 1.15 7.76
N MET A 27 11.22 1.61 6.71
CA MET A 27 11.82 1.81 5.38
C MET A 27 12.59 3.13 5.28
N ASN A 28 13.57 3.16 4.38
CA ASN A 28 14.34 4.35 4.08
C ASN A 28 13.62 5.25 3.05
N ALA A 29 13.94 6.55 3.08
CA ALA A 29 13.52 7.49 2.06
C ALA A 29 13.99 7.02 0.67
N GLY A 30 13.09 6.99 -0.30
CA GLY A 30 13.31 6.50 -1.66
C GLY A 30 12.85 5.06 -1.90
N GLU A 31 12.57 4.27 -0.86
CA GLU A 31 12.11 2.89 -1.02
C GLU A 31 10.64 2.81 -1.44
N VAL A 32 10.30 1.77 -2.22
CA VAL A 32 8.96 1.54 -2.75
C VAL A 32 8.32 0.31 -2.09
N LEU A 33 7.17 0.51 -1.46
CA LEU A 33 6.29 -0.53 -0.95
C LEU A 33 5.26 -0.91 -2.03
N HIS A 34 5.19 -2.19 -2.36
CA HIS A 34 4.15 -2.78 -3.21
C HIS A 34 3.07 -3.41 -2.33
N LEU A 35 1.90 -2.80 -2.27
CA LEU A 35 0.74 -3.26 -1.51
C LEU A 35 -0.22 -4.00 -2.45
N ILE A 36 -0.67 -5.19 -2.10
CA ILE A 36 -1.64 -5.95 -2.89
C ILE A 36 -2.88 -6.21 -2.04
N SER A 37 -4.04 -5.72 -2.47
CA SER A 37 -5.29 -5.87 -1.74
C SER A 37 -6.39 -6.42 -2.62
N SER A 38 -7.32 -7.17 -2.03
CA SER A 38 -8.53 -7.60 -2.73
C SER A 38 -9.80 -6.85 -2.33
N CYS A 39 -9.67 -5.74 -1.59
CA CYS A 39 -10.80 -5.01 -1.05
C CYS A 39 -11.16 -3.79 -1.93
N PRO A 40 -12.44 -3.58 -2.28
CA PRO A 40 -12.84 -2.44 -3.12
C PRO A 40 -12.62 -1.07 -2.47
N GLY A 41 -12.50 -0.99 -1.14
CA GLY A 41 -12.23 0.26 -0.41
C GLY A 41 -10.75 0.64 -0.31
N THR A 42 -9.83 -0.27 -0.64
CA THR A 42 -8.39 0.00 -0.50
C THR A 42 -7.88 1.18 -1.32
N PRO A 43 -8.35 1.45 -2.55
CA PRO A 43 -7.90 2.62 -3.30
C PRO A 43 -8.11 3.94 -2.56
N ASP A 44 -9.25 4.11 -1.89
CA ASP A 44 -9.56 5.32 -1.13
C ASP A 44 -8.76 5.38 0.18
N ASP A 45 -8.58 4.24 0.86
CA ASP A 45 -7.73 4.15 2.04
C ASP A 45 -6.27 4.51 1.72
N VAL A 46 -5.70 3.95 0.65
CA VAL A 46 -4.31 4.23 0.23
C VAL A 46 -4.14 5.68 -0.20
N ARG A 47 -5.14 6.27 -0.89
CA ARG A 47 -5.13 7.71 -1.21
C ARG A 47 -5.17 8.59 0.04
N ALA A 48 -6.03 8.28 1.00
CA ALA A 48 -6.10 9.02 2.25
C ALA A 48 -4.80 8.87 3.06
N TRP A 49 -4.25 7.66 3.09
CA TRP A 49 -3.04 7.34 3.82
C TRP A 49 -1.80 8.03 3.25
N THR A 50 -1.58 7.95 1.94
CA THR A 50 -0.47 8.64 1.26
C THR A 50 -0.51 10.14 1.52
N ARG A 51 -1.70 10.74 1.48
CA ARG A 51 -1.91 12.17 1.79
C ARG A 51 -1.63 12.53 3.26
N THR A 52 -1.94 11.63 4.19
CA THR A 52 -1.79 11.86 5.64
C THR A 52 -0.35 11.63 6.10
N THR A 53 0.34 10.64 5.52
CA THR A 53 1.70 10.25 5.90
C THR A 53 2.77 10.96 5.06
N GLY A 54 2.37 11.71 4.02
CA GLY A 54 3.30 12.41 3.13
C GLY A 54 4.04 11.46 2.17
N LEU A 55 3.48 10.29 1.91
CA LEU A 55 4.04 9.30 1.01
C LEU A 55 3.63 9.62 -0.43
N GLU A 56 4.40 9.09 -1.39
CA GLU A 56 4.12 9.28 -2.81
C GLU A 56 3.50 8.00 -3.41
N LEU A 57 2.27 8.11 -3.92
CA LEU A 57 1.70 7.02 -4.72
C LEU A 57 2.34 7.03 -6.11
N VAL A 58 3.23 6.07 -6.36
CA VAL A 58 3.95 5.92 -7.63
C VAL A 58 3.04 5.34 -8.70
N ALA A 59 2.28 4.30 -8.35
CA ALA A 59 1.36 3.64 -9.27
C ALA A 59 0.23 2.93 -8.54
N MET A 60 -0.89 2.78 -9.22
CA MET A 60 -2.03 1.96 -8.80
C MET A 60 -2.47 1.15 -10.00
N ARG A 61 -2.66 -0.16 -9.82
CA ARG A 61 -3.07 -1.09 -10.87
C ARG A 61 -4.14 -2.02 -10.34
N GLU A 62 -5.09 -2.39 -11.20
CA GLU A 62 -6.00 -3.48 -10.92
C GLU A 62 -5.52 -4.69 -11.74
N THR A 63 -5.02 -5.72 -11.07
CA THR A 63 -4.45 -6.91 -11.73
C THR A 63 -5.50 -7.99 -11.99
N ALA A 64 -6.58 -8.03 -11.21
CA ALA A 64 -7.70 -8.96 -11.39
C ALA A 64 -9.00 -8.40 -10.78
N ARG A 65 -10.13 -9.08 -10.99
CA ARG A 65 -11.43 -8.66 -10.40
C ARG A 65 -11.30 -8.57 -8.89
N HIS A 66 -11.51 -7.35 -8.37
CA HIS A 66 -11.30 -7.03 -6.95
C HIS A 66 -9.88 -7.34 -6.47
N VAL A 67 -8.84 -7.15 -7.28
CA VAL A 67 -7.44 -7.19 -6.84
C VAL A 67 -6.70 -5.95 -7.33
N TYR A 68 -6.27 -5.15 -6.36
CA TYR A 68 -5.61 -3.88 -6.55
C TYR A 68 -4.19 -3.92 -6.01
N GLU A 69 -3.25 -3.45 -6.82
CA GLU A 69 -1.85 -3.27 -6.49
C GLU A 69 -1.53 -1.79 -6.39
N PHE A 70 -0.83 -1.40 -5.33
CA PHE A 70 -0.41 -0.02 -5.09
C PHE A 70 1.10 0.00 -4.88
N PHE A 71 1.76 0.96 -5.51
CA PHE A 71 3.18 1.21 -5.35
C PHE A 71 3.33 2.54 -4.64
N VAL A 72 3.74 2.50 -3.38
CA VAL A 72 3.88 3.68 -2.53
C VAL A 72 5.36 3.89 -2.23
N ARG A 73 5.90 5.05 -2.56
CA ARG A 73 7.28 5.42 -2.27
C ARG A 73 7.32 6.28 -1.02
N LYS A 74 8.22 5.95 -0.11
CA LYS A 74 8.58 6.83 1.01
C LYS A 74 9.44 7.96 0.47
N LYS A 75 9.06 9.21 0.71
CA LYS A 75 9.90 10.39 0.43
C LYS A 75 10.88 10.64 1.56
#